data_AF-A0A523TCZ3-F1
#
_entry.id   AF-A0A523TCZ3-F1
#
_cell.length_a   1.000
_cell.length_b   1.000
_cell.length_c   1.000
_cell.angle_alpha   90.00
_cell.angle_beta   90.00
_cell.angle_gamma   90.00
#
_symmetry.space_group_name_H-M   'P 1'
#
loop_
_entity.id
_entity.type
_entity.pdbx_description
1 polymer ?
#
loop_
_entity_poly.entity_id
_entity_poly.type
_entity_poly.pdbx_seq_one_letter_code
_entity_poly.pdbx_strand_id
1 'polypeptide(L)'
;MTREIPAVKTRPKYLPCILEIVNRNTGNYQAMTKELHQFICAKGGRRKLPSVENAVNMTLPTLRLLRLAKGNENETRLSVRGEIMLRNSQNEEGAIVDSKFRKIFAIHVLGLEKRYYVPVVDIAQRLGKNVQDGLTFLEKDLLENIKTTYGEEVAISDRLKKWLSYLRFIGFIHKIRNRLYQVRDHQIRAATAKDVKVPRSKFRQELIENYERLCSDIESPYLPIPDLRESVLRAFDGKLWDEDFDVMLRKIKKEDHRYVISFAEPMYPKRGGLRLDGSYYYYIIIRDKEEE
;
A
#
# COMPACT_ATOMS: atom_id res chain seq x y z
N MET A 1 -28.26 9.86 -10.07
CA MET A 1 -27.12 10.59 -9.44
C MET A 1 -25.84 10.12 -10.10
N THR A 2 -25.18 11.01 -10.83
CA THR A 2 -23.84 10.81 -11.41
C THR A 2 -22.84 10.60 -10.27
N ARG A 3 -22.16 9.45 -10.25
CA ARG A 3 -21.16 9.12 -9.21
C ARG A 3 -19.84 9.77 -9.57
N GLU A 4 -19.50 10.90 -8.98
CA GLU A 4 -18.25 11.59 -9.27
C GLU A 4 -17.05 10.91 -8.57
N ILE A 5 -15.89 10.82 -9.25
CA ILE A 5 -14.66 10.37 -8.59
C ILE A 5 -14.23 11.46 -7.59
N PRO A 6 -14.05 11.14 -6.30
CA PRO A 6 -13.71 12.15 -5.33
C PRO A 6 -12.34 12.79 -5.56
N ALA A 7 -12.26 14.09 -5.28
CA ALA A 7 -11.02 14.85 -5.42
C ALA A 7 -10.13 14.76 -4.17
N VAL A 8 -9.38 13.67 -4.02
CA VAL A 8 -8.26 13.63 -3.07
C VAL A 8 -7.15 14.59 -3.52
N LYS A 9 -6.48 15.30 -2.60
CA LYS A 9 -5.38 16.24 -2.90
C LYS A 9 -4.08 15.86 -2.21
N THR A 10 -4.17 15.26 -1.02
CA THR A 10 -3.03 14.82 -0.23
C THR A 10 -2.38 13.59 -0.83
N ARG A 11 -1.04 13.49 -0.80
CA ARG A 11 -0.33 12.24 -1.13
C ARG A 11 -0.55 11.23 0.00
N PRO A 12 -0.81 9.94 -0.30
CA PRO A 12 -1.18 8.97 0.74
C PRO A 12 -0.07 8.78 1.79
N LYS A 13 1.20 8.82 1.39
CA LYS A 13 2.36 8.77 2.30
C LYS A 13 2.46 9.91 3.33
N TYR A 14 1.66 10.97 3.18
CA TYR A 14 1.63 12.10 4.11
C TYR A 14 0.50 12.00 5.12
N LEU A 15 -0.48 11.12 4.88
CA LEU A 15 -1.63 10.96 5.75
C LEU A 15 -1.27 10.65 7.21
N PRO A 16 -0.29 9.76 7.53
CA PRO A 16 -0.01 9.44 8.92
C PRO A 16 0.40 10.67 9.74
N CYS A 17 1.36 11.46 9.23
CA CYS A 17 1.80 12.68 9.90
C CYS A 17 0.70 13.75 9.97
N ILE A 18 -0.14 13.87 8.93
CA ILE A 18 -1.25 14.81 8.94
C ILE A 18 -2.28 14.41 10.00
N LEU A 19 -2.55 13.11 10.19
CA LEU A 19 -3.43 12.62 11.25
C LEU A 19 -2.87 12.97 12.63
N GLU A 20 -1.56 12.81 12.86
CA GLU A 20 -0.91 13.22 14.13
C GLU A 20 -1.07 14.72 14.39
N ILE A 21 -0.82 15.55 13.38
CA ILE A 21 -0.96 17.02 13.48
C ILE A 21 -2.41 17.39 13.84
N VAL A 22 -3.40 16.78 13.18
CA VAL A 22 -4.81 17.03 13.48
C VAL A 22 -5.16 16.55 14.88
N ASN A 23 -4.69 15.37 15.29
CA ASN A 23 -4.98 14.79 16.60
C ASN A 23 -4.48 15.70 17.73
N ARG A 24 -3.20 16.08 17.70
CA ARG A 24 -2.55 16.85 18.77
C ARG A 24 -3.03 18.29 18.90
N ASN A 25 -3.57 18.86 17.82
CA ASN A 25 -4.09 20.23 17.80
C ASN A 25 -5.63 20.29 17.81
N THR A 26 -6.29 19.24 18.28
CA THR A 26 -7.75 19.24 18.44
C THR A 26 -8.18 20.41 19.33
N GLY A 27 -9.08 21.26 18.84
CA GLY A 27 -9.52 22.48 19.55
C GLY A 27 -8.60 23.69 19.40
N ASN A 28 -7.47 23.58 18.69
CA ASN A 28 -6.57 24.69 18.38
C ASN A 28 -6.30 24.78 16.87
N TYR A 29 -7.25 25.36 16.13
CA TYR A 29 -7.17 25.43 14.66
C TYR A 29 -5.98 26.28 14.17
N GLN A 30 -5.62 27.36 14.87
CA GLN A 30 -4.47 28.19 14.49
C GLN A 30 -3.15 27.39 14.57
N ALA A 31 -2.93 26.64 15.65
CA ALA A 31 -1.75 25.78 15.76
C ALA A 31 -1.77 24.66 14.71
N MET A 32 -2.92 24.01 14.51
CA MET A 32 -3.11 22.97 13.49
C MET A 32 -2.73 23.47 12.09
N THR A 33 -3.28 24.61 11.67
CA THR A 33 -3.03 25.15 10.32
C THR A 33 -1.58 25.56 10.12
N LYS A 34 -0.93 26.14 11.14
CA LYS A 34 0.49 26.48 11.13
C LYS A 34 1.37 25.24 10.95
N GLU A 35 1.11 24.19 11.70
CA GLU A 35 1.90 22.95 11.61
C GLU A 35 1.66 22.19 10.30
N LEU A 36 0.41 22.13 9.82
CA LEU A 36 0.10 21.58 8.50
C LEU A 36 0.84 22.34 7.40
N HIS A 37 0.89 23.67 7.48
CA HIS A 37 1.64 24.49 6.54
C HIS A 37 3.14 24.19 6.57
N GLN A 38 3.74 24.17 7.76
CA GLN A 38 5.15 23.82 7.94
C GLN A 38 5.47 22.43 7.38
N PHE A 39 4.63 21.44 7.69
CA PHE A 39 4.79 20.07 7.18
C PHE A 39 4.72 20.01 5.64
N ILE A 40 3.73 20.68 5.04
CA ILE A 40 3.57 20.69 3.57
C ILE A 40 4.73 21.43 2.89
N CYS A 41 5.22 22.52 3.47
CA CYS A 41 6.40 23.24 3.00
C CYS A 41 7.65 22.34 3.05
N ALA A 42 7.89 21.67 4.18
CA ALA A 42 9.04 20.78 4.36
C ALA A 42 9.02 19.55 3.43
N LYS A 43 7.83 19.02 3.11
CA LYS A 43 7.66 17.86 2.22
C LYS A 43 7.39 18.25 0.76
N GLY A 44 7.28 19.54 0.47
CA GLY A 44 6.96 20.09 -0.84
C GLY A 44 8.23 20.45 -1.60
N GLY A 45 8.53 19.72 -2.68
CA GLY A 45 9.62 20.09 -3.59
C GLY A 45 9.29 21.24 -4.54
N ARG A 46 8.38 22.15 -4.16
CA ARG A 46 7.93 23.26 -5.03
C ARG A 46 8.87 24.45 -4.86
N ARG A 47 9.22 25.10 -5.98
CA ARG A 47 9.97 26.37 -5.96
C ARG A 47 9.24 27.48 -5.20
N LYS A 48 7.90 27.54 -5.33
CA LYS A 48 7.05 28.47 -4.57
C LYS A 48 6.35 27.72 -3.44
N LEU A 49 6.58 28.17 -2.21
CA LEU A 49 5.91 27.62 -1.03
C LEU A 49 4.41 27.95 -1.08
N PRO A 50 3.53 27.00 -0.72
CA PRO A 50 2.10 27.27 -0.64
C PRO A 50 1.79 28.27 0.47
N SER A 51 0.69 29.01 0.34
CA SER A 51 0.11 29.75 1.46
C SER A 51 -0.42 28.79 2.53
N VAL A 52 -0.64 29.28 3.76
CA VAL A 52 -1.25 28.50 4.85
C VAL A 52 -2.59 27.91 4.41
N GLU A 53 -3.45 28.75 3.83
CA GLU A 53 -4.76 28.35 3.32
C GLU A 53 -4.65 27.23 2.28
N ASN A 54 -3.72 27.36 1.33
CA ASN A 54 -3.51 26.32 0.31
C ASN A 54 -3.00 25.02 0.91
N ALA A 55 -2.11 25.06 1.91
CA ALA A 55 -1.65 23.87 2.60
C ALA A 55 -2.81 23.15 3.31
N VAL A 56 -3.67 23.89 3.99
CA VAL A 56 -4.88 23.36 4.66
C VAL A 56 -5.87 22.78 3.63
N ASN A 57 -6.11 23.49 2.53
CA ASN A 57 -6.97 23.05 1.43
C ASN A 57 -6.42 21.83 0.67
N MET A 58 -5.12 21.53 0.82
CA MET A 58 -4.51 20.31 0.30
C MET A 58 -4.62 19.12 1.25
N THR A 59 -4.93 19.32 2.53
CA THR A 59 -4.93 18.29 3.58
C THR A 59 -6.34 17.96 4.09
N LEU A 60 -6.97 18.89 4.81
CA LEU A 60 -8.23 18.63 5.53
C LEU A 60 -9.38 18.15 4.62
N PRO A 61 -9.60 18.71 3.41
CA PRO A 61 -10.64 18.20 2.52
C PRO A 61 -10.43 16.72 2.16
N THR A 62 -9.18 16.28 1.99
CA THR A 62 -8.85 14.88 1.72
C THR A 62 -9.18 14.00 2.92
N LEU A 63 -8.84 14.43 4.14
CA LEU A 63 -9.17 13.67 5.35
C LEU A 63 -10.68 13.56 5.59
N ARG A 64 -11.42 14.65 5.39
CA ARG A 64 -12.89 14.66 5.51
C ARG A 64 -13.53 13.73 4.49
N LEU A 65 -13.05 13.79 3.24
CA LEU A 65 -13.50 12.91 2.17
C LEU A 65 -13.24 11.43 2.49
N LEU A 66 -12.06 11.12 3.05
CA LEU A 66 -11.73 9.78 3.53
C LEU A 66 -12.44 9.43 4.86
N ARG A 67 -13.30 10.30 5.40
CA ARG A 67 -13.96 10.13 6.71
C ARG A 67 -12.97 9.91 7.87
N LEU A 68 -11.77 10.47 7.78
CA LEU A 68 -10.74 10.42 8.82
C LEU A 68 -10.74 11.67 9.72
N ALA A 69 -11.34 12.76 9.25
CA ALA A 69 -11.54 13.98 10.04
C ALA A 69 -13.00 14.47 9.91
N LYS A 70 -13.45 15.26 10.88
CA LYS A 70 -14.77 15.91 10.92
C LYS A 70 -14.68 17.30 11.54
N GLY A 71 -15.76 18.06 11.45
CA GLY A 71 -15.84 19.43 11.96
C GLY A 71 -15.30 20.47 11.00
N ASN A 72 -15.63 21.74 11.28
CA ASN A 72 -15.22 22.92 10.55
C ASN A 72 -14.33 23.79 11.43
N GLU A 73 -13.31 24.43 10.84
CA GLU A 73 -12.43 25.39 11.52
C GLU A 73 -12.02 24.93 12.94
N ASN A 74 -12.44 25.66 13.97
CA ASN A 74 -12.14 25.41 15.39
C ASN A 74 -12.64 24.07 15.94
N GLU A 75 -13.61 23.44 15.27
CA GLU A 75 -14.12 22.12 15.65
C GLU A 75 -13.44 20.97 14.90
N THR A 76 -12.44 21.27 14.05
CA THR A 76 -11.74 20.26 13.27
C THR A 76 -11.03 19.29 14.21
N ARG A 77 -11.36 18.00 14.06
CA ARG A 77 -10.78 16.89 14.81
C ARG A 77 -10.77 15.61 14.00
N LEU A 78 -10.05 14.60 14.47
CA LEU A 78 -10.17 13.27 13.90
C LEU A 78 -11.59 12.73 14.06
N SER A 79 -12.01 11.91 13.10
CA SER A 79 -13.18 11.07 13.27
C SER A 79 -12.80 9.85 14.12
N VAL A 80 -13.80 9.11 14.62
CA VAL A 80 -13.55 7.82 15.31
C VAL A 80 -12.72 6.87 14.44
N ARG A 81 -12.94 6.86 13.12
CA ARG A 81 -12.12 6.06 12.19
C ARG A 81 -10.68 6.58 12.10
N GLY A 82 -10.50 7.90 12.07
CA GLY A 82 -9.17 8.53 12.06
C GLY A 82 -8.38 8.21 13.34
N GLU A 83 -9.02 8.28 14.50
CA GLU A 83 -8.42 7.95 15.80
C GLU A 83 -8.02 6.47 15.88
N ILE A 84 -8.93 5.57 15.51
CA ILE A 84 -8.64 4.12 15.48
C ILE A 84 -7.48 3.82 14.52
N MET A 85 -7.47 4.44 13.34
CA MET A 85 -6.41 4.26 12.34
C MET A 85 -5.06 4.70 12.88
N LEU A 86 -5.00 5.89 13.47
CA LEU A 86 -3.78 6.43 14.05
C LEU A 86 -3.27 5.52 15.17
N ARG A 87 -4.11 5.22 16.16
CA ARG A 87 -3.75 4.39 17.32
C ARG A 87 -3.27 2.99 16.92
N ASN A 88 -3.98 2.32 16.03
CA ASN A 88 -3.62 0.95 15.63
C ASN A 88 -2.37 0.93 14.73
N SER A 89 -1.95 2.07 14.17
CA SER A 89 -0.73 2.17 13.38
C SER A 89 0.53 2.41 14.22
N GLN A 90 0.40 2.71 15.51
CA GLN A 90 1.52 3.03 16.39
C GLN A 90 2.20 1.77 16.98
N ASN A 91 3.47 1.91 17.39
CA ASN A 91 4.15 0.96 18.27
C ASN A 91 3.88 1.32 19.75
N GLU A 92 4.52 0.60 20.68
CA GLU A 92 4.37 0.81 22.12
C GLU A 92 4.86 2.20 22.58
N GLU A 93 5.80 2.80 21.83
CA GLU A 93 6.33 4.15 22.06
C GLU A 93 5.47 5.26 21.41
N GLY A 94 4.37 4.90 20.76
CA GLY A 94 3.50 5.85 20.06
C GLY A 94 4.00 6.29 18.67
N ALA A 95 5.09 5.74 18.16
CA ALA A 95 5.61 6.03 16.82
C ALA A 95 4.82 5.26 15.74
N ILE A 96 4.47 5.94 14.65
CA ILE A 96 3.75 5.31 13.53
C ILE A 96 4.64 4.31 12.80
N VAL A 97 4.12 3.09 12.69
CA VAL A 97 4.70 2.01 11.88
C VAL A 97 4.04 2.01 10.50
N ASP A 98 4.78 2.39 9.45
CA ASP A 98 4.27 2.54 8.08
C ASP A 98 3.55 1.29 7.55
N SER A 99 4.08 0.09 7.84
CA SER A 99 3.45 -1.17 7.44
C SER A 99 2.08 -1.39 8.10
N LYS A 100 1.97 -1.12 9.41
CA LYS A 100 0.67 -1.18 10.12
C LYS A 100 -0.29 -0.16 9.53
N PHE A 101 0.17 1.07 9.31
CA PHE A 101 -0.65 2.13 8.73
C PHE A 101 -1.22 1.73 7.36
N ARG A 102 -0.38 1.21 6.44
CA ARG A 102 -0.82 0.79 5.11
C ARG A 102 -1.89 -0.29 5.17
N LYS A 103 -1.70 -1.32 6.01
CA LYS A 103 -2.68 -2.40 6.20
C LYS A 103 -4.02 -1.87 6.72
N ILE A 104 -4.01 -1.04 7.77
CA ILE A 104 -5.22 -0.45 8.33
C ILE A 104 -5.89 0.51 7.33
N PHE A 105 -5.09 1.27 6.59
CA PHE A 105 -5.59 2.16 5.56
C PHE A 105 -6.22 1.38 4.39
N ALA A 106 -5.66 0.23 4.01
CA ALA A 106 -6.24 -0.67 3.03
C ALA A 106 -7.64 -1.15 3.44
N ILE A 107 -7.78 -1.61 4.69
CA ILE A 107 -9.07 -2.01 5.29
C ILE A 107 -10.06 -0.85 5.25
N HIS A 108 -9.61 0.33 5.68
CA HIS A 108 -10.46 1.52 5.69
C HIS A 108 -10.94 1.91 4.29
N VAL A 109 -10.05 1.89 3.29
CA VAL A 109 -10.36 2.19 1.89
C VAL A 109 -11.42 1.23 1.34
N LEU A 110 -11.34 -0.06 1.68
CA LEU A 110 -12.36 -1.05 1.33
C LEU A 110 -13.70 -0.84 2.07
N GLY A 111 -13.64 -0.33 3.30
CA GLY A 111 -14.81 -0.03 4.14
C GLY A 111 -15.42 1.36 3.91
N LEU A 112 -14.95 2.13 2.93
CA LEU A 112 -15.61 3.36 2.49
C LEU A 112 -16.92 2.98 1.77
N GLU A 113 -18.02 3.62 2.15
CA GLU A 113 -19.31 3.35 1.52
C GLU A 113 -19.23 3.57 0.01
N LYS A 114 -19.97 2.74 -0.73
CA LYS A 114 -19.96 2.68 -2.20
C LYS A 114 -20.08 4.07 -2.87
N ARG A 115 -20.88 4.97 -2.31
CA ARG A 115 -21.06 6.34 -2.83
C ARG A 115 -19.78 7.21 -2.84
N TYR A 116 -18.73 6.85 -2.11
CA TYR A 116 -17.50 7.64 -1.98
C TYR A 116 -16.28 7.03 -2.69
N TYR A 117 -16.39 5.85 -3.32
CA TYR A 117 -15.19 5.20 -3.88
C TYR A 117 -15.41 4.16 -4.99
N VAL A 118 -16.67 3.81 -5.29
CA VAL A 118 -17.06 2.68 -6.17
C VAL A 118 -16.28 2.52 -7.46
N PRO A 119 -15.89 3.55 -8.24
CA PRO A 119 -15.28 3.27 -9.53
C PRO A 119 -13.95 2.52 -9.37
N VAL A 120 -13.01 2.96 -8.54
CA VAL A 120 -11.63 2.49 -8.70
C VAL A 120 -11.38 1.11 -8.09
N VAL A 121 -11.92 0.81 -6.90
CA VAL A 121 -11.79 -0.53 -6.31
C VAL A 121 -12.76 -1.53 -6.92
N ASP A 122 -14.03 -1.18 -7.17
CA ASP A 122 -14.93 -2.15 -7.79
C ASP A 122 -14.49 -2.43 -9.24
N ILE A 123 -13.99 -1.44 -9.98
CA ILE A 123 -13.43 -1.69 -11.32
C ILE A 123 -12.12 -2.47 -11.21
N ALA A 124 -11.22 -2.17 -10.27
CA ALA A 124 -10.02 -2.98 -10.07
C ALA A 124 -10.36 -4.45 -9.74
N GLN A 125 -11.32 -4.68 -8.84
CA GLN A 125 -11.79 -6.03 -8.49
C GLN A 125 -12.51 -6.73 -9.66
N ARG A 126 -13.33 -6.01 -10.44
CA ARG A 126 -13.99 -6.57 -11.62
C ARG A 126 -12.99 -6.93 -12.72
N LEU A 127 -11.98 -6.09 -12.92
CA LEU A 127 -10.94 -6.34 -13.90
C LEU A 127 -10.00 -7.46 -13.46
N GLY A 128 -9.70 -7.59 -12.16
CA GLY A 128 -8.94 -8.73 -11.61
C GLY A 128 -9.65 -10.07 -11.81
N LYS A 129 -10.98 -10.11 -11.69
CA LYS A 129 -11.79 -11.32 -11.93
C LYS A 129 -11.85 -11.81 -13.37
N ASN A 130 -11.66 -10.92 -14.36
CA ASN A 130 -11.81 -11.26 -15.77
C ASN A 130 -10.49 -11.66 -16.47
N VAL A 131 -9.36 -11.61 -15.78
CA VAL A 131 -8.04 -11.88 -16.37
C VAL A 131 -7.38 -13.01 -15.59
N GLN A 132 -7.51 -14.25 -16.08
CA GLN A 132 -6.79 -15.41 -15.53
C GLN A 132 -5.25 -15.24 -15.62
N ASP A 133 -4.75 -14.34 -16.48
CA ASP A 133 -3.31 -14.19 -16.77
C ASP A 133 -2.72 -12.81 -16.43
N GLY A 134 -3.10 -12.22 -15.31
CA GLY A 134 -2.21 -11.32 -14.57
C GLY A 134 -1.79 -9.98 -15.21
N LEU A 135 -2.34 -9.53 -16.34
CA LEU A 135 -2.03 -8.21 -16.92
C LEU A 135 -3.32 -7.45 -17.25
N THR A 136 -3.76 -6.60 -16.32
CA THR A 136 -4.89 -5.69 -16.57
C THR A 136 -4.37 -4.37 -17.16
N PHE A 137 -5.03 -3.82 -18.18
CA PHE A 137 -4.71 -2.49 -18.73
C PHE A 137 -5.37 -1.37 -17.91
N LEU A 138 -5.08 -1.35 -16.61
CA LEU A 138 -5.91 -0.66 -15.63
C LEU A 138 -6.15 0.83 -15.92
N GLU A 139 -5.16 1.63 -16.36
CA GLU A 139 -5.42 3.07 -16.60
C GLU A 139 -6.26 3.31 -17.85
N LYS A 140 -6.03 2.58 -18.95
CA LYS A 140 -6.81 2.72 -20.19
C LYS A 140 -8.22 2.16 -19.99
N ASP A 141 -8.34 0.98 -19.39
CA ASP A 141 -9.62 0.33 -19.11
C ASP A 141 -10.43 1.11 -18.06
N LEU A 142 -9.78 1.64 -17.01
CA LEU A 142 -10.44 2.53 -16.05
C LEU A 142 -10.89 3.80 -16.76
N LEU A 143 -10.03 4.45 -17.55
CA LEU A 143 -10.41 5.68 -18.25
C LEU A 143 -11.54 5.42 -19.25
N GLU A 144 -11.52 4.34 -20.01
CA GLU A 144 -12.59 3.99 -20.95
C GLU A 144 -13.90 3.69 -20.22
N ASN A 145 -13.88 2.87 -19.16
CA ASN A 145 -15.06 2.60 -18.33
C ASN A 145 -15.59 3.87 -17.64
N ILE A 146 -14.68 4.71 -17.15
CA ILE A 146 -15.05 5.96 -16.48
C ILE A 146 -15.60 6.97 -17.51
N LYS A 147 -15.02 7.08 -18.71
CA LYS A 147 -15.52 7.94 -19.79
C LYS A 147 -16.91 7.52 -20.27
N THR A 148 -17.13 6.22 -20.47
CA THR A 148 -18.46 5.69 -20.85
C THR A 148 -19.49 5.89 -19.75
N THR A 149 -19.09 5.86 -18.48
CA THR A 149 -20.02 5.99 -17.34
C THR A 149 -20.24 7.45 -16.89
N TYR A 150 -19.27 8.34 -17.09
CA TYR A 150 -19.22 9.66 -16.44
C TYR A 150 -18.88 10.84 -17.37
N GLY A 151 -18.63 10.60 -18.67
CA GLY A 151 -18.22 11.65 -19.62
C GLY A 151 -16.72 11.99 -19.56
N GLU A 152 -16.22 12.65 -20.61
CA GLU A 152 -14.82 13.10 -20.68
C GLU A 152 -14.62 14.48 -20.06
N GLU A 153 -13.87 14.55 -18.95
CA GLU A 153 -13.21 15.79 -18.51
C GLU A 153 -11.80 15.49 -17.99
N VAL A 154 -10.84 16.36 -18.32
CA VAL A 154 -9.44 16.32 -17.84
C VAL A 154 -9.38 16.19 -16.31
N ALA A 155 -10.33 16.82 -15.60
CA ALA A 155 -10.46 16.75 -14.15
C ALA A 155 -10.63 15.32 -13.62
N ILE A 156 -11.32 14.45 -14.36
CA ILE A 156 -11.55 13.04 -13.98
C ILE A 156 -10.23 12.25 -14.07
N SER A 157 -9.44 12.47 -15.12
CA SER A 157 -8.13 11.83 -15.29
C SER A 157 -7.19 12.16 -14.14
N ASP A 158 -7.14 13.42 -13.70
CA ASP A 158 -6.28 13.83 -12.60
C ASP A 158 -6.72 13.27 -11.26
N ARG A 159 -8.03 13.18 -11.01
CA ARG A 159 -8.55 12.53 -9.80
C ARG A 159 -8.25 11.03 -9.81
N LEU A 160 -8.40 10.37 -10.96
CA LEU A 160 -8.06 8.96 -11.13
C LEU A 160 -6.58 8.69 -10.82
N LYS A 161 -5.65 9.47 -11.39
CA LYS A 161 -4.21 9.33 -11.11
C LYS A 161 -3.90 9.44 -9.63
N LYS A 162 -4.57 10.34 -8.91
CA LYS A 162 -4.38 10.48 -7.46
C LYS A 162 -4.92 9.26 -6.73
N TRP A 163 -6.09 8.73 -7.08
CA TRP A 163 -6.59 7.48 -6.49
C TRP A 163 -5.73 6.26 -6.81
N LEU A 164 -5.17 6.15 -8.03
CA LEU A 164 -4.19 5.12 -8.36
C LEU A 164 -2.96 5.20 -7.45
N SER A 165 -2.55 6.41 -7.05
CA SER A 165 -1.46 6.56 -6.09
C SER A 165 -1.80 6.02 -4.69
N TYR A 166 -3.07 6.10 -4.28
CA TYR A 166 -3.57 5.52 -3.03
C TYR A 166 -3.61 4.01 -3.11
N LEU A 167 -4.16 3.46 -4.20
CA LEU A 167 -4.20 2.01 -4.44
C LEU A 167 -2.80 1.39 -4.48
N ARG A 168 -1.85 2.08 -5.09
CA ARG A 168 -0.45 1.64 -5.10
C ARG A 168 0.18 1.74 -3.71
N PHE A 169 -0.15 2.78 -2.94
CA PHE A 169 0.37 2.95 -1.59
C PHE A 169 -0.08 1.84 -0.65
N ILE A 170 -1.34 1.40 -0.75
CA ILE A 170 -1.88 0.28 0.03
C ILE A 170 -1.60 -1.10 -0.59
N GLY A 171 -0.84 -1.17 -1.69
CA GLY A 171 -0.42 -2.44 -2.29
C GLY A 171 -1.48 -3.19 -3.11
N PHE A 172 -2.64 -2.60 -3.40
CA PHE A 172 -3.68 -3.24 -4.22
C PHE A 172 -3.37 -3.26 -5.71
N ILE A 173 -2.49 -2.37 -6.17
CA ILE A 173 -2.02 -2.36 -7.55
C ILE A 173 -0.50 -2.18 -7.61
N HIS A 174 0.12 -2.81 -8.59
CA HIS A 174 1.53 -2.61 -8.93
C HIS A 174 1.65 -1.92 -10.28
N LYS A 175 2.64 -1.03 -10.44
CA LYS A 175 2.88 -0.35 -11.71
C LYS A 175 3.93 -1.12 -12.50
N ILE A 176 3.56 -1.68 -13.65
CA ILE A 176 4.47 -2.45 -14.50
C ILE A 176 5.30 -1.51 -15.38
N ARG A 177 4.64 -0.72 -16.25
CA ARG A 177 5.31 0.18 -17.20
C ARG A 177 4.42 1.36 -17.56
N ASN A 178 4.97 2.58 -17.68
CA ASN A 178 4.24 3.77 -18.15
C ASN A 178 2.93 4.07 -17.41
N ARG A 179 1.79 3.66 -17.96
CA ARG A 179 0.42 3.81 -17.43
C ARG A 179 -0.24 2.46 -17.16
N LEU A 180 0.54 1.38 -17.19
CA LEU A 180 0.10 0.01 -16.97
C LEU A 180 0.19 -0.35 -15.50
N TYR A 181 -0.91 -0.86 -14.95
CA TYR A 181 -0.97 -1.34 -13.58
C TYR A 181 -1.58 -2.74 -13.51
N GLN A 182 -0.99 -3.59 -12.70
CA GLN A 182 -1.51 -4.92 -12.37
C GLN A 182 -2.28 -4.84 -11.06
N VAL A 183 -3.47 -5.45 -11.02
CA VAL A 183 -4.23 -5.60 -9.79
C VAL A 183 -3.68 -6.78 -8.98
N ARG A 184 -3.50 -6.59 -7.68
CA ARG A 184 -3.05 -7.61 -6.72
C ARG A 184 -4.26 -8.11 -5.94
N ASP A 185 -5.11 -8.90 -6.59
CA ASP A 185 -6.37 -9.41 -5.99
C ASP A 185 -6.16 -10.16 -4.68
N HIS A 186 -5.04 -10.89 -4.55
CA HIS A 186 -4.67 -11.57 -3.33
C HIS A 186 -4.45 -10.57 -2.16
N GLN A 187 -3.88 -9.38 -2.41
CA GLN A 187 -3.77 -8.33 -1.37
C GLN A 187 -5.15 -7.77 -0.99
N ILE A 188 -6.03 -7.56 -1.97
CA ILE A 188 -7.40 -7.11 -1.70
C ILE A 188 -8.12 -8.13 -0.80
N ARG A 189 -8.00 -9.43 -1.09
CA ARG A 189 -8.52 -10.52 -0.24
C ARG A 189 -7.87 -10.50 1.15
N ALA A 190 -6.55 -10.34 1.24
CA ALA A 190 -5.82 -10.26 2.50
C ALA A 190 -6.24 -9.10 3.40
N ALA A 191 -6.56 -7.94 2.84
CA ALA A 191 -7.12 -6.83 3.62
C ALA A 191 -8.51 -7.15 4.20
N THR A 192 -9.29 -8.02 3.55
CA THR A 192 -10.62 -8.42 4.04
C THR A 192 -10.64 -9.68 4.90
N ALA A 193 -9.53 -10.43 4.94
CA ALA A 193 -9.44 -11.68 5.67
C ALA A 193 -9.45 -11.41 7.19
N LYS A 194 -10.34 -12.09 7.91
CA LYS A 194 -10.40 -12.02 9.39
C LYS A 194 -9.17 -12.73 9.98
N ASP A 195 -8.29 -11.99 10.66
CA ASP A 195 -7.13 -12.45 11.46
C ASP A 195 -6.60 -13.87 11.13
N VAL A 196 -6.29 -14.10 9.85
CA VAL A 196 -5.75 -15.41 9.43
C VAL A 196 -4.28 -15.44 9.81
N LYS A 197 -3.95 -16.22 10.85
CA LYS A 197 -2.56 -16.48 11.21
C LYS A 197 -1.99 -17.55 10.29
N VAL A 198 -1.00 -17.16 9.48
CA VAL A 198 -0.25 -18.09 8.63
C VAL A 198 0.79 -18.84 9.49
N PRO A 199 0.74 -20.19 9.55
CA PRO A 199 1.76 -20.97 10.25
C PRO A 199 3.15 -20.79 9.61
N ARG A 200 4.20 -20.68 10.42
CA ARG A 200 5.57 -20.52 9.92
C ARG A 200 6.05 -21.71 9.08
N SER A 201 5.66 -22.93 9.44
CA SER A 201 5.94 -24.14 8.67
C SER A 201 5.36 -24.04 7.26
N LYS A 202 4.06 -23.67 7.17
CA LYS A 202 3.39 -23.48 5.88
C LYS A 202 4.03 -22.36 5.06
N PHE A 203 4.36 -21.22 5.68
CA PHE A 203 5.08 -20.15 4.98
C PHE A 203 6.41 -20.63 4.42
N ARG A 204 7.18 -21.39 5.19
CA ARG A 204 8.46 -21.93 4.74
C ARG A 204 8.29 -22.91 3.58
N GLN A 205 7.31 -23.81 3.67
CA GLN A 205 6.98 -24.74 2.59
C GLN A 205 6.68 -23.99 1.28
N GLU A 206 5.74 -23.04 1.33
CA GLU A 206 5.39 -22.22 0.17
C GLU A 206 6.59 -21.40 -0.35
N LEU A 207 7.45 -20.88 0.54
CA LEU A 207 8.65 -20.16 0.15
C LEU A 207 9.60 -21.04 -0.67
N ILE A 208 9.83 -22.29 -0.23
CA ILE A 208 10.72 -23.25 -0.90
C ILE A 208 10.11 -23.71 -2.23
N GLU A 209 8.86 -24.16 -2.23
CA GLU A 209 8.19 -24.66 -3.43
C GLU A 209 8.08 -23.59 -4.53
N ASN A 210 7.81 -22.33 -4.16
CA ASN A 210 7.76 -21.23 -5.12
C ASN A 210 9.16 -20.78 -5.57
N TYR A 211 10.19 -20.93 -4.73
CA TYR A 211 11.58 -20.68 -5.11
C TYR A 211 12.05 -21.71 -6.14
N GLU A 212 11.87 -23.00 -5.86
CA GLU A 212 12.24 -24.09 -6.76
C GLU A 212 11.58 -23.92 -8.14
N ARG A 213 10.28 -23.59 -8.15
CA ARG A 213 9.52 -23.31 -9.39
C ARG A 213 10.05 -22.11 -10.16
N LEU A 214 10.41 -21.02 -9.48
CA LEU A 214 10.93 -19.83 -10.17
C LEU A 214 12.38 -20.02 -10.64
N CYS A 215 13.18 -20.79 -9.92
CA CYS A 215 14.52 -21.17 -10.33
C CYS A 215 14.53 -22.20 -11.46
N SER A 216 13.50 -23.04 -11.63
CA SER A 216 13.42 -23.88 -12.84
C SER A 216 13.22 -23.04 -14.11
N ASP A 217 12.64 -21.84 -13.98
CA ASP A 217 12.40 -20.92 -15.10
C ASP A 217 13.61 -20.02 -15.39
N ILE A 218 14.57 -19.92 -14.47
CA ILE A 218 15.70 -19.00 -14.53
C ILE A 218 16.97 -19.79 -14.21
N GLU A 219 17.93 -19.88 -15.13
CA GLU A 219 19.23 -20.57 -14.95
C GLU A 219 20.17 -19.86 -13.94
N SER A 220 19.64 -19.39 -12.81
CA SER A 220 20.37 -18.70 -11.75
C SER A 220 19.78 -19.08 -10.39
N PRO A 221 20.63 -19.46 -9.41
CA PRO A 221 20.19 -19.68 -8.03
C PRO A 221 19.90 -18.37 -7.29
N TYR A 222 20.16 -17.21 -7.88
CA TYR A 222 19.92 -15.90 -7.27
C TYR A 222 18.54 -15.38 -7.68
N LEU A 223 17.53 -15.64 -6.86
CA LEU A 223 16.16 -15.19 -7.14
C LEU A 223 15.90 -13.82 -6.49
N PRO A 224 15.38 -12.81 -7.22
CA PRO A 224 14.94 -11.57 -6.61
C PRO A 224 13.83 -11.80 -5.58
N ILE A 225 14.01 -11.27 -4.36
CA ILE A 225 13.02 -11.32 -3.29
C ILE A 225 11.64 -10.77 -3.72
N PRO A 226 11.53 -9.67 -4.50
CA PRO A 226 10.22 -9.19 -4.97
C PRO A 226 9.44 -10.22 -5.80
N ASP A 227 10.14 -11.00 -6.62
CA ASP A 227 9.52 -11.96 -7.53
C ASP A 227 9.01 -13.17 -6.74
N LEU A 228 9.85 -13.68 -5.83
CA LEU A 228 9.44 -14.73 -4.89
C LEU A 228 8.29 -14.28 -3.98
N ARG A 229 8.35 -13.03 -3.48
CA ARG A 229 7.31 -12.43 -2.63
C ARG A 229 5.96 -12.49 -3.32
N GLU A 230 5.86 -12.00 -4.55
CA GLU A 230 4.60 -11.99 -5.30
C GLU A 230 4.07 -13.41 -5.51
N SER A 231 4.93 -14.38 -5.84
CA SER A 231 4.55 -15.78 -6.02
C SER A 231 4.00 -16.41 -4.73
N VAL A 232 4.72 -16.26 -3.62
CA VAL A 232 4.30 -16.77 -2.30
C VAL A 232 3.01 -16.11 -1.82
N LEU A 233 2.87 -14.79 -1.98
CA LEU A 233 1.64 -14.09 -1.57
C LEU A 233 0.41 -14.58 -2.34
N ARG A 234 0.57 -14.96 -3.62
CA ARG A 234 -0.50 -15.59 -4.42
C ARG A 234 -0.84 -16.99 -3.93
N ALA A 235 0.16 -17.79 -3.57
CA ALA A 235 -0.05 -19.15 -3.05
C ALA A 235 -0.86 -19.15 -1.73
N PHE A 236 -0.73 -18.10 -0.92
CA PHE A 236 -1.55 -17.91 0.27
C PHE A 236 -2.99 -17.45 -0.01
N ASP A 237 -3.34 -17.16 -1.26
CA ASP A 237 -4.68 -16.79 -1.71
C ASP A 237 -5.36 -15.71 -0.84
N GLY A 238 -4.60 -14.66 -0.52
CA GLY A 238 -5.10 -13.57 0.32
C GLY A 238 -5.23 -13.93 1.81
N LYS A 239 -4.46 -14.89 2.29
CA LYS A 239 -4.26 -15.12 3.74
C LYS A 239 -3.00 -14.45 4.28
N LEU A 240 -2.11 -13.99 3.40
CA LEU A 240 -0.85 -13.33 3.75
C LEU A 240 -0.81 -11.92 3.14
N TRP A 241 -0.61 -10.92 4.00
CA TRP A 241 -0.41 -9.53 3.61
C TRP A 241 1.05 -9.28 3.23
N ASP A 242 1.32 -8.35 2.30
CA ASP A 242 2.67 -8.10 1.76
C ASP A 242 3.72 -7.83 2.86
N GLU A 243 3.41 -6.98 3.82
CA GLU A 243 4.35 -6.70 4.90
C GLU A 243 4.48 -7.84 5.93
N ASP A 244 3.49 -8.73 6.02
CA ASP A 244 3.59 -9.94 6.85
C ASP A 244 4.57 -10.95 6.24
N PHE A 245 4.78 -10.95 4.91
CA PHE A 245 5.82 -11.75 4.24
C PHE A 245 7.21 -11.42 4.80
N ASP A 246 7.55 -10.13 4.88
CA ASP A 246 8.86 -9.71 5.39
C ASP A 246 9.06 -10.16 6.83
N VAL A 247 8.04 -9.97 7.69
CA VAL A 247 8.07 -10.42 9.09
C VAL A 247 8.29 -11.92 9.20
N MET A 248 7.61 -12.71 8.36
CA MET A 248 7.76 -14.16 8.34
C MET A 248 9.16 -14.55 7.87
N LEU A 249 9.66 -13.95 6.79
CA LEU A 249 10.99 -14.20 6.23
C LEU A 249 12.12 -13.86 7.20
N ARG A 250 11.97 -12.83 8.07
CA ARG A 250 12.95 -12.60 9.15
C ARG A 250 12.94 -13.70 10.20
N LYS A 251 11.76 -14.29 10.47
CA LYS A 251 11.51 -15.22 11.59
C LYS A 251 11.63 -16.69 11.22
N ILE A 252 11.73 -17.05 9.95
CA ILE A 252 11.94 -18.45 9.57
C ILE A 252 13.29 -18.97 10.05
N LYS A 253 13.36 -20.28 10.25
CA LYS A 253 14.63 -20.99 10.42
C LYS A 253 15.34 -21.01 9.07
N LYS A 254 16.54 -20.45 9.02
CA LYS A 254 17.31 -20.31 7.78
C LYS A 254 18.00 -21.62 7.39
N GLU A 255 18.17 -22.53 8.33
CA GLU A 255 18.86 -23.79 8.11
C GLU A 255 18.16 -24.94 8.83
N ASP A 256 17.98 -26.06 8.15
CA ASP A 256 17.62 -27.33 8.78
C ASP A 256 18.39 -28.52 8.17
N HIS A 257 17.85 -29.73 8.31
CA HIS A 257 18.50 -30.94 7.79
C HIS A 257 18.48 -31.01 6.27
N ARG A 258 17.57 -30.29 5.59
CA ARG A 258 17.38 -30.38 4.14
C ARG A 258 17.79 -29.11 3.41
N TYR A 259 17.52 -27.92 3.96
CA TYR A 259 17.76 -26.68 3.23
C TYR A 259 18.58 -25.65 3.99
N VAL A 260 19.35 -24.86 3.23
CA VAL A 260 20.02 -23.62 3.66
C VAL A 260 19.45 -22.44 2.88
N ILE A 261 18.96 -21.44 3.60
CA ILE A 261 18.42 -20.18 3.07
C ILE A 261 19.45 -19.07 3.33
N SER A 262 19.96 -18.48 2.27
CA SER A 262 20.92 -17.38 2.31
C SER A 262 20.42 -16.18 1.51
N PHE A 263 21.02 -15.01 1.75
CA PHE A 263 20.62 -13.75 1.15
C PHE A 263 21.84 -13.05 0.55
N ALA A 264 21.64 -12.39 -0.59
CA ALA A 264 22.69 -11.63 -1.26
C ALA A 264 22.28 -10.18 -1.54
N GLU A 265 23.25 -9.29 -1.39
CA GLU A 265 23.08 -7.86 -1.67
C GLU A 265 23.11 -7.60 -3.18
N PRO A 266 22.33 -6.63 -3.68
CA PRO A 266 22.46 -6.19 -5.06
C PRO A 266 23.66 -5.23 -5.22
N MET A 267 24.25 -5.20 -6.41
CA MET A 267 25.31 -4.25 -6.75
C MET A 267 24.87 -2.78 -6.59
N TYR A 268 23.58 -2.49 -6.75
CA TYR A 268 22.99 -1.17 -6.55
C TYR A 268 21.64 -1.29 -5.83
N PRO A 269 21.21 -0.27 -5.06
CA PRO A 269 19.91 -0.28 -4.39
C PRO A 269 18.75 -0.47 -5.38
N LYS A 270 18.14 -1.65 -5.35
CA LYS A 270 16.89 -1.95 -6.05
C LYS A 270 15.70 -1.73 -5.12
N ARG A 271 14.46 -1.67 -5.62
CA ARG A 271 13.25 -1.55 -4.77
C ARG A 271 12.69 -2.93 -4.41
N GLY A 272 12.13 -3.07 -3.21
CA GLY A 272 11.41 -4.28 -2.80
C GLY A 272 12.28 -5.38 -2.18
N GLY A 273 13.57 -5.12 -1.94
CA GLY A 273 14.41 -6.01 -1.15
C GLY A 273 14.08 -5.95 0.33
N LEU A 274 14.82 -6.72 1.11
CA LEU A 274 14.59 -6.97 2.53
C LEU A 274 15.76 -6.42 3.35
N ARG A 275 15.45 -5.77 4.49
CA ARG A 275 16.45 -5.47 5.51
C ARG A 275 16.47 -6.55 6.59
N LEU A 276 17.65 -7.11 6.85
CA LEU A 276 17.95 -8.08 7.91
C LEU A 276 19.24 -7.62 8.62
N ASP A 277 19.21 -7.54 9.95
CA ASP A 277 20.38 -7.26 10.80
C ASP A 277 21.23 -6.04 10.35
N GLY A 278 20.56 -5.00 9.86
CA GLY A 278 21.19 -3.75 9.41
C GLY A 278 21.57 -3.73 7.92
N SER A 279 21.68 -4.90 7.27
CA SER A 279 22.04 -5.04 5.85
C SER A 279 20.83 -5.09 4.92
N TYR A 280 21.03 -4.73 3.65
CA TYR A 280 20.00 -4.72 2.61
C TYR A 280 20.23 -5.82 1.58
N TYR A 281 19.30 -6.75 1.52
CA TYR A 281 19.34 -7.89 0.61
C TYR A 281 18.29 -7.73 -0.49
N TYR A 282 18.60 -8.22 -1.69
CA TYR A 282 17.67 -8.22 -2.80
C TYR A 282 17.47 -9.61 -3.39
N TYR A 283 18.45 -10.48 -3.27
CA TYR A 283 18.37 -11.86 -3.73
C TYR A 283 18.25 -12.82 -2.55
N ILE A 284 17.53 -13.90 -2.76
CA ILE A 284 17.43 -15.06 -1.87
C ILE A 284 17.95 -16.29 -2.62
N ILE A 285 18.61 -17.18 -1.91
CA ILE A 285 19.15 -18.43 -2.43
C ILE A 285 18.72 -19.52 -1.44
N ILE A 286 18.13 -20.59 -1.96
CA ILE A 286 17.77 -21.78 -1.18
C ILE A 286 18.48 -22.96 -1.82
N ARG A 287 19.28 -23.68 -1.03
CA ARG A 287 20.04 -24.88 -1.49
C ARG A 287 19.56 -26.10 -0.73
N ASP A 288 19.42 -27.22 -1.42
CA ASP A 288 19.29 -28.53 -0.78
C ASP A 288 20.67 -28.98 -0.28
N LYS A 289 20.73 -29.52 0.92
CA LYS A 289 21.97 -30.04 1.53
C LYS A 289 22.39 -31.39 0.96
N GLU A 290 21.48 -32.11 0.32
CA GLU A 290 21.78 -33.41 -0.29
C GLU A 290 22.50 -33.29 -1.64
N GLU A 291 22.59 -32.08 -2.21
CA GLU A 291 23.28 -31.78 -3.48
C GLU A 291 24.73 -31.27 -3.31
N GLU A 292 25.26 -31.24 -2.09
CA GLU A 292 26.69 -30.97 -1.77
C GLU A 292 27.49 -32.26 -1.54
#